data_AF-A0A2U1T529-F1
#
_entry.id   AF-A0A2U1T529-F1
#
_cell.length_a   1.000
_cell.length_b   1.000
_cell.length_c   1.000
_cell.angle_alpha   90.00
_cell.angle_beta   90.00
_cell.angle_gamma   90.00
#
_symmetry.space_group_name_H-M   'P 1'
#
loop_
_entity.id
_entity.type
_entity.pdbx_description
1 polymer ?
#
loop_
_entity_poly.entity_id
_entity_poly.type
_entity_poly.pdbx_seq_one_letter_code
_entity_poly.pdbx_strand_id
1 'polypeptide(L)'
;MGAKVDQLMFMHRKTRKELGEVLGVTGASVSNKVYGNSKWSVEELFATADFFGLEVADLLPRRVDTPVENEESPSEEGDSKKMVAGAGFEPTTSGL
;
A
#
# COMPACT_ATOMS: atom_id res chain seq x y z
N MET A 1 7.06 -6.04 -3.61
CA MET A 1 6.65 -7.15 -4.51
C MET A 1 5.23 -6.93 -4.98
N GLY A 2 4.25 -6.87 -4.08
CA GLY A 2 2.84 -6.70 -4.43
C GLY A 2 2.52 -5.56 -5.40
N ALA A 3 3.04 -4.34 -5.16
CA ALA A 3 2.82 -3.21 -6.08
C ALA A 3 3.37 -3.44 -7.51
N LYS A 4 4.53 -4.09 -7.64
CA LYS A 4 5.11 -4.46 -8.94
C LYS A 4 4.23 -5.47 -9.67
N VAL A 5 3.71 -6.47 -8.95
CA VAL A 5 2.79 -7.47 -9.49
C VAL A 5 1.46 -6.83 -9.91
N ASP A 6 0.92 -5.88 -9.15
CA ASP A 6 -0.28 -5.12 -9.52
C ASP A 6 -0.08 -4.32 -10.82
N GLN A 7 1.06 -3.64 -10.94
CA GLN A 7 1.44 -2.94 -12.16
C GLN A 7 1.56 -3.90 -13.35
N LEU A 8 2.20 -5.06 -13.18
CA LEU A 8 2.32 -6.08 -14.23
C LEU A 8 0.95 -6.61 -14.66
N MET A 9 0.06 -6.90 -13.71
CA MET A 9 -1.32 -7.28 -14.00
C MET A 9 -2.03 -6.22 -14.85
N PHE A 10 -1.90 -4.94 -14.49
CA PHE A 10 -2.49 -3.85 -15.26
C PHE A 10 -1.92 -3.76 -16.69
N MET A 11 -0.59 -3.74 -16.83
CA MET A 11 0.07 -3.60 -18.14
C MET A 11 -0.24 -4.77 -19.08
N HIS A 12 -0.31 -6.00 -18.56
CA HIS A 12 -0.59 -7.20 -19.35
C HIS A 12 -2.09 -7.54 -19.42
N ARG A 13 -2.97 -6.69 -18.86
CA ARG A 13 -4.43 -6.92 -18.76
C ARG A 13 -4.78 -8.27 -18.13
N LYS A 14 -3.99 -8.70 -17.14
CA LYS A 14 -4.20 -9.92 -16.37
C LYS A 14 -5.00 -9.64 -15.11
N THR A 15 -5.86 -10.57 -14.76
CA THR A 15 -6.71 -10.48 -13.58
C THR A 15 -6.10 -11.21 -12.39
N ARG A 16 -6.49 -10.83 -11.18
CA ARG A 16 -6.12 -11.55 -9.95
C ARG A 16 -6.64 -13.00 -9.95
N LYS A 17 -7.73 -13.26 -10.67
CA LYS A 17 -8.29 -14.61 -10.85
C LYS A 17 -7.32 -15.48 -11.67
N GLU A 18 -6.87 -15.00 -12.83
CA GLU A 18 -5.92 -15.74 -13.68
C GLU A 18 -4.61 -16.03 -12.93
N LEU A 19 -4.08 -15.04 -12.19
CA LEU A 19 -2.88 -15.28 -11.39
C LEU A 19 -3.15 -16.28 -10.25
N GLY A 20 -4.34 -16.22 -9.62
CA GLY A 20 -4.74 -17.19 -8.60
C GLY A 20 -4.80 -18.62 -9.13
N GLU A 21 -5.32 -18.82 -10.35
CA GLU A 21 -5.36 -20.13 -11.01
C GLU A 21 -3.96 -20.73 -11.20
N VAL A 22 -2.98 -19.93 -11.59
CA VAL A 22 -1.58 -20.37 -11.75
C VAL A 22 -0.92 -20.68 -10.40
N LEU A 23 -1.23 -19.89 -9.37
CA LEU A 23 -0.69 -20.07 -8.03
C LEU A 23 -1.43 -21.14 -7.20
N GLY A 24 -2.52 -21.70 -7.70
CA GLY A 24 -3.36 -22.64 -6.95
C GLY A 24 -4.09 -22.02 -5.75
N VAL A 25 -4.35 -20.70 -5.79
CA VAL A 25 -5.01 -19.96 -4.71
C VAL A 25 -6.17 -19.12 -5.24
N THR A 26 -6.98 -18.58 -4.32
CA THR A 26 -8.10 -17.70 -4.71
C THR A 26 -7.60 -16.33 -5.15
N GLY A 27 -8.39 -15.62 -5.98
CA GLY A 27 -8.11 -14.23 -6.32
C GLY A 27 -8.05 -13.28 -5.11
N ALA A 28 -8.80 -13.59 -4.03
CA ALA A 28 -8.72 -12.85 -2.77
C ALA A 28 -7.37 -13.06 -2.05
N SER A 29 -6.83 -14.29 -2.10
CA SER A 29 -5.48 -14.58 -1.60
C SER A 29 -4.42 -13.80 -2.38
N VAL A 30 -4.57 -13.68 -3.71
CA VAL A 30 -3.72 -12.82 -4.54
C VAL A 30 -3.84 -11.36 -4.14
N SER A 31 -5.06 -10.84 -3.92
CA SER A 31 -5.26 -9.47 -3.41
C SER A 31 -4.50 -9.23 -2.10
N ASN A 32 -4.59 -10.15 -1.14
CA ASN A 32 -3.90 -10.02 0.14
C ASN A 32 -2.37 -9.95 -0.05
N LYS A 33 -1.81 -10.75 -0.96
CA LYS A 33 -0.37 -10.70 -1.28
C LYS A 33 0.03 -9.42 -2.01
N VAL A 34 -0.83 -8.92 -2.90
CA VAL A 34 -0.60 -7.67 -3.64
C VAL A 34 -0.61 -6.47 -2.69
N TYR A 35 -1.53 -6.43 -1.73
CA TYR A 35 -1.60 -5.37 -0.73
C TYR A 35 -0.62 -5.55 0.45
N GLY A 36 0.18 -6.62 0.46
CA GLY A 36 1.18 -6.86 1.50
C GLY A 36 0.65 -7.48 2.79
N ASN A 37 -0.63 -7.85 2.84
CA ASN A 37 -1.26 -8.56 3.97
C ASN A 37 -0.79 -10.02 4.07
N SER A 38 -0.11 -10.54 3.06
CA SER A 38 0.43 -11.91 3.05
C SER A 38 1.80 -11.94 2.37
N LYS A 39 2.70 -12.73 2.94
CA LYS A 39 4.05 -12.93 2.39
C LYS A 39 3.99 -13.73 1.10
N TRP A 40 4.95 -13.48 0.22
CA TRP A 40 5.20 -14.28 -0.99
C TRP A 40 6.17 -15.41 -0.66
N SER A 41 5.84 -16.64 -1.06
CA SER A 41 6.81 -17.73 -1.08
C SER A 41 7.73 -17.58 -2.30
N VAL A 42 8.87 -18.27 -2.27
CA VAL A 42 9.80 -18.29 -3.42
C VAL A 42 9.15 -18.95 -4.63
N GLU A 43 8.42 -20.05 -4.43
CA GLU A 43 7.69 -20.77 -5.48
C GLU A 43 6.65 -19.88 -6.17
N GLU A 44 5.92 -19.08 -5.40
CA GLU A 44 4.95 -18.13 -5.95
C GLU A 44 5.62 -17.03 -6.77
N LEU A 45 6.82 -16.59 -6.38
CA LEU A 45 7.58 -15.60 -7.15
C LEU A 45 8.02 -16.18 -8.50
N PHE A 46 8.50 -17.42 -8.54
CA PHE A 46 8.84 -18.10 -9.80
C PHE A 46 7.61 -18.27 -10.69
N ALA A 47 6.50 -18.81 -10.14
CA ALA A 47 5.28 -18.99 -10.90
C ALA A 47 4.70 -17.66 -11.43
N THR A 48 4.82 -16.58 -10.64
CA THR A 48 4.41 -15.24 -11.07
C THR A 48 5.32 -14.71 -12.18
N ALA A 49 6.64 -14.95 -12.10
CA ALA A 49 7.58 -14.54 -13.13
C ALA A 49 7.30 -15.26 -14.46
N ASP A 50 7.10 -16.58 -14.40
CA ASP A 50 6.73 -17.42 -15.55
C ASP A 50 5.41 -16.96 -16.17
N PHE A 51 4.41 -16.63 -15.35
CA PHE A 51 3.12 -16.11 -15.83
C PHE A 51 3.24 -14.82 -16.65
N PHE A 52 4.21 -13.96 -16.32
CA PHE A 52 4.48 -12.73 -17.07
C PHE A 52 5.61 -12.87 -18.11
N GLY A 53 6.28 -14.02 -18.19
CA GLY A 53 7.44 -14.24 -19.07
C GLY A 53 8.66 -13.40 -18.68
N LEU A 54 8.89 -13.22 -17.38
CA LEU A 54 10.00 -12.41 -16.83
C LEU A 54 10.99 -13.30 -16.07
N GLU A 55 12.20 -12.78 -15.80
CA GLU A 55 13.08 -13.40 -14.82
C GLU A 55 12.60 -13.08 -13.40
N VAL A 56 12.76 -14.02 -12.46
CA VAL A 56 12.35 -13.80 -11.06
C VAL A 56 13.03 -12.57 -10.44
N ALA A 57 14.25 -12.24 -10.89
CA ALA A 57 15.00 -11.06 -10.45
C ALA A 57 14.28 -9.74 -10.78
N ASP A 58 13.45 -9.69 -11.83
CA ASP A 58 12.66 -8.52 -12.21
C ASP A 58 11.49 -8.23 -11.26
N LEU A 59 11.07 -9.24 -10.48
CA LEU A 59 10.07 -9.10 -9.44
C LEU A 59 10.65 -8.63 -8.10
N LEU A 60 11.96 -8.84 -7.89
CA LEU A 60 12.64 -8.58 -6.62
C LEU A 60 12.92 -7.07 -6.41
N PRO A 61 12.94 -6.59 -5.15
CA PRO A 61 13.20 -5.19 -4.90
C PRO A 61 14.69 -4.94 -5.12
N ARG A 62 15.02 -3.87 -5.84
CA ARG A 62 16.40 -3.40 -5.89
C ARG A 62 16.66 -2.58 -4.64
N ARG A 63 17.76 -2.89 -3.94
CA ARG A 63 18.25 -2.03 -2.87
C ARG A 63 18.74 -0.75 -3.54
N VAL A 64 18.23 0.40 -3.09
CA VAL A 64 18.79 1.69 -3.41
C VAL A 64 19.64 2.09 -2.21
N ASP A 65 20.94 2.34 -2.42
CA ASP A 65 21.88 2.68 -1.35
C ASP A 65 21.77 4.14 -0.89
N THR A 66 20.73 4.85 -1.31
CA THR A 66 20.47 6.23 -0.88
C THR A 66 19.77 6.22 0.47
N PRO A 67 20.27 6.97 1.48
CA PRO A 67 19.47 7.30 2.65
C PRO A 67 18.21 7.98 2.13
N VAL A 68 17.07 7.30 2.25
CA VAL A 68 15.78 7.98 2.20
C VAL A 68 15.76 8.86 3.43
N GLU A 69 16.16 10.12 3.28
CA GLU A 69 15.70 11.18 4.17
C GLU A 69 14.18 11.12 4.08
N ASN A 70 13.58 10.42 5.04
CA ASN A 70 12.16 10.50 5.27
C ASN A 70 11.90 11.95 5.67
N GLU A 71 11.64 12.81 4.69
CA GLU A 71 10.83 14.00 4.90
C GLU A 71 9.56 13.48 5.56
N GLU A 72 9.49 13.70 6.87
CA GLU A 72 8.45 13.24 7.77
C GLU A 72 7.10 13.37 7.09
N SER A 73 6.43 12.22 6.91
CA SER A 73 4.98 12.25 6.85
C SER A 73 4.53 12.91 8.16
N PRO A 74 3.79 14.04 8.16
CA PRO A 74 3.33 14.62 9.41
C PRO A 74 2.39 13.61 10.06
N SER A 75 2.92 12.87 11.01
CA SER A 75 2.14 12.09 11.95
C SER A 75 1.56 13.12 12.89
N GLU A 76 0.31 13.50 12.68
CA GLU A 76 -0.42 14.26 13.69
C GLU A 76 -0.52 13.39 14.95
N GLU A 77 -0.17 14.00 16.09
CA GLU A 77 -0.28 13.58 17.50
C GLU A 77 1.10 13.43 18.17
N GLY A 78 1.61 14.34 19.01
CA GLY A 78 1.14 15.61 19.55
C GLY A 78 2.13 16.09 20.62
N ASP A 79 2.24 17.41 20.84
CA ASP A 79 2.02 18.06 22.14
C ASP A 79 2.46 19.53 22.17
N SER A 80 1.60 20.35 22.76
CA SER A 80 1.83 21.68 23.34
C SER A 80 2.08 22.90 22.43
N LYS A 81 1.00 23.46 21.85
CA LYS A 81 0.92 24.93 21.73
C LYS A 81 -0.50 25.48 21.76
N LYS A 82 -0.86 25.95 22.97
CA LYS A 82 -1.75 27.09 23.24
C LYS A 82 -3.18 26.97 22.68
N MET A 83 -4.04 26.30 23.45
CA MET A 83 -5.49 26.48 23.35
C MET A 83 -5.82 27.96 23.63
N VAL A 84 -6.22 28.70 22.60
CA VAL A 84 -6.88 30.00 22.75
C VAL A 84 -8.37 29.68 22.87
N ALA A 85 -8.94 29.87 24.05
CA ALA A 85 -10.38 29.86 24.23
C ALA A 85 -10.97 30.96 23.35
N GLY A 86 -11.71 30.58 22.32
CA GLY A 86 -12.49 31.51 21.52
C GLY A 86 -13.49 32.21 22.43
N ALA A 87 -13.23 33.47 22.74
CA ALA A 87 -14.23 34.34 23.32
C ALA A 87 -15.25 34.71 22.24
N GLY A 88 -16.53 34.54 22.54
CA GLY A 88 -17.62 35.23 21.85
C GLY A 88 -18.51 34.31 21.04
N PHE A 89 -19.47 33.65 21.70
CA PHE A 89 -20.70 33.20 21.05
C PHE A 89 -21.84 32.99 22.07
N GLU A 90 -22.30 34.08 22.70
CA GLU A 90 -23.69 34.18 23.20
C GLU A 90 -24.14 35.66 23.14
N PRO A 91 -25.08 36.06 22.27
CA PRO A 91 -25.81 37.30 22.48
C PRO A 91 -26.80 37.09 23.63
N THR A 92 -26.52 37.68 24.79
CA THR A 92 -27.53 37.94 25.81
C THR A 92 -28.57 38.91 25.22
N THR A 93 -29.76 38.43 24.92
CA THR A 93 -30.96 39.28 24.99
C THR A 93 -31.68 38.94 26.29
N SER A 94 -31.31 39.66 27.35
CA SER A 94 -32.15 39.83 28.53
C SER A 94 -33.04 41.04 28.24
N GLY A 95 -34.35 40.86 28.42
CA GLY A 95 -35.34 41.90 28.19
C GLY A 95 -35.17 43.12 29.09
N LEU A 96 -35.68 44.24 28.56
CA LEU A 96 -36.38 45.27 29.31
C LEU A 96 -37.55 45.75 28.46
#